data_AF-A0A1Y5GWQ3-F1
#
_entry.id   AF-A0A1Y5GWQ3-F1
#
_cell.length_a   1.000
_cell.length_b   1.000
_cell.length_c   1.000
_cell.angle_alpha   90.00
_cell.angle_beta   90.00
_cell.angle_gamma   90.00
#
_symmetry.space_group_name_H-M   'P 1'
#
loop_
_entity.id
_entity.type
_entity.pdbx_description
1 polymer ?
#
loop_
_entity_poly.entity_id
_entity_poly.type
_entity_poly.pdbx_seq_one_letter_code
_entity_poly.pdbx_strand_id
1 'polypeptide(L)'
;MNVISPKLGSTSVFLKLCALLLITIFTTACSPPPPTNEQIFVNPSAGTQFESDSGTVILSKLSSQTVCYTTDGAIPEYDRGNCDDGTTQSYQGGIQLSCEPGEIGTSVSKEVRIVFDWEVGTSTRLETRDALFFLNCDTTGAGTDSDGDGIPDVNDNCPSDVNVNQNDEDGDGVGDICDFDLDNDGHDDDVDNCPNIANSGQEDADTDGLGDECDSDDDNDGVDDEDDNCPLAPNSGQQDSDNDGTGDACDSITDTDGDGHADSNDNCPTVPNPGQEDEDGNGVGDACEGPNGTDKFFHDYLDLIFGIMDVMQCQFNNCDAPDGLFNWSINASDSPLDSGSVNWKATVESFWSMTAKMTLTASDATLDDCTGSGSASGILNSSATGPLNTSSPVGFICDGLSGRVAMKLRLTGGGVTGGYYDVYCNEPNCDATAVRFKIIGKDAEDELVYSREVLDTTL
;
A
#
# COMPACT_ATOMS: atom_id res chain seq x y z
N MET A 1 -36.85 -25.82 -9.69
CA MET A 1 -37.48 -25.75 -8.36
C MET A 1 -37.36 -24.29 -7.90
N ASN A 2 -38.37 -23.46 -7.62
CA ASN A 2 -39.84 -23.43 -7.66
C ASN A 2 -40.17 -21.92 -7.91
N VAL A 3 -40.94 -21.52 -8.93
CA VAL A 3 -42.41 -21.26 -8.87
C VAL A 3 -42.82 -20.50 -7.60
N ILE A 4 -43.31 -19.24 -7.68
CA ILE A 4 -44.74 -18.85 -7.77
C ILE A 4 -44.93 -17.46 -8.43
N SER A 5 -45.91 -17.39 -9.35
CA SER A 5 -46.62 -16.21 -9.92
C SER A 5 -48.05 -16.11 -9.31
N PRO A 6 -48.99 -15.19 -9.65
CA PRO A 6 -48.99 -13.86 -10.30
C PRO A 6 -49.96 -12.82 -9.64
N LYS A 7 -49.97 -11.54 -10.10
CA LYS A 7 -51.20 -10.80 -10.52
C LYS A 7 -50.89 -9.38 -11.04
N LEU A 8 -51.17 -9.16 -12.33
CA LEU A 8 -51.28 -7.84 -12.97
C LEU A 8 -52.57 -7.13 -12.51
N GLY A 9 -52.46 -5.83 -12.17
CA GLY A 9 -53.56 -4.90 -11.95
C GLY A 9 -53.53 -3.74 -12.96
N SER A 10 -54.70 -3.43 -13.51
CA SER A 10 -54.99 -2.51 -14.62
C SER A 10 -54.80 -1.02 -14.30
N THR A 11 -53.62 -0.58 -13.84
CA THR A 11 -53.33 0.83 -13.49
C THR A 11 -52.30 1.53 -14.39
N SER A 12 -51.68 0.82 -15.34
CA SER A 12 -50.56 1.39 -16.12
C SER A 12 -50.95 2.14 -17.40
N VAL A 13 -52.12 1.88 -17.99
CA VAL A 13 -52.52 2.51 -19.27
C VAL A 13 -53.08 3.93 -19.07
N PHE A 14 -53.81 4.17 -17.98
CA PHE A 14 -54.38 5.49 -17.66
C PHE A 14 -53.30 6.51 -17.26
N LEU A 15 -52.26 6.06 -16.56
CA LEU A 15 -51.12 6.92 -16.18
C LEU A 15 -50.28 7.33 -17.39
N LYS A 16 -50.10 6.44 -18.37
CA LYS A 16 -49.33 6.73 -19.60
C LYS A 16 -50.08 7.68 -20.54
N LEU A 17 -51.41 7.60 -20.62
CA LEU A 17 -52.23 8.53 -21.42
C LEU A 17 -52.34 9.93 -20.77
N CYS A 18 -52.45 10.02 -19.44
CA CYS A 18 -52.41 11.31 -18.74
C CYS A 18 -51.04 11.97 -18.83
N ALA A 19 -49.93 11.21 -18.79
CA ALA A 19 -48.59 11.76 -18.94
C ALA A 19 -48.32 12.33 -20.35
N LEU A 20 -48.77 11.65 -21.42
CA LEU A 20 -48.65 12.18 -22.78
C LEU A 20 -49.52 13.44 -23.03
N LEU A 21 -50.70 13.51 -22.41
CA LEU A 21 -51.57 14.69 -22.51
C LEU A 21 -51.02 15.88 -21.70
N LEU A 22 -50.39 15.64 -20.55
CA LEU A 22 -49.72 16.68 -19.76
C LEU A 22 -48.46 17.21 -20.43
N ILE A 23 -47.67 16.35 -21.10
CA ILE A 23 -46.46 16.76 -21.83
C ILE A 23 -46.82 17.63 -23.04
N THR A 24 -47.94 17.38 -23.72
CA THR A 24 -48.38 18.20 -24.87
C THR A 24 -49.06 19.51 -24.47
N ILE A 25 -49.68 19.59 -23.29
CA ILE A 25 -50.28 20.83 -22.76
C ILE A 25 -49.20 21.76 -22.18
N PHE A 26 -48.09 21.26 -21.65
CA PHE A 26 -46.99 22.09 -21.15
C PHE A 26 -46.03 22.61 -22.22
N THR A 27 -45.97 22.01 -23.41
CA THR A 27 -45.11 22.51 -24.51
C THR A 27 -45.75 23.62 -25.35
N THR A 28 -47.01 24.00 -25.11
CA THR A 28 -47.73 24.98 -25.95
C THR A 28 -47.94 26.35 -25.29
N ALA A 29 -47.28 26.64 -24.17
CA ALA A 29 -47.52 27.90 -23.42
C ALA A 29 -46.29 28.73 -23.00
N CYS A 30 -45.07 28.41 -23.44
CA CYS A 30 -43.91 29.29 -23.22
C CYS A 30 -43.11 29.43 -24.52
N SER A 31 -43.47 30.41 -25.36
CA SER A 31 -42.48 30.96 -26.29
C SER A 31 -41.33 31.55 -25.45
N PRO A 32 -40.06 31.29 -25.81
CA PRO A 32 -38.93 31.81 -25.03
C PRO A 32 -39.01 33.34 -24.98
N PRO A 33 -38.72 33.95 -23.82
CA PRO A 33 -38.62 35.40 -23.72
C PRO A 33 -37.54 35.91 -24.68
N PRO A 34 -37.63 37.16 -25.17
CA PRO A 34 -36.57 37.76 -25.96
C PRO A 34 -35.26 37.75 -25.15
N PRO A 35 -34.10 37.60 -25.81
CA PRO A 35 -32.82 37.54 -25.12
C PRO A 35 -32.53 38.86 -24.38
N THR A 36 -31.87 38.75 -23.21
CA THR A 36 -31.46 39.92 -22.43
C THR A 36 -30.21 40.58 -23.02
N ASN A 37 -29.84 41.77 -22.52
CA ASN A 37 -28.63 42.47 -22.96
C ASN A 37 -27.38 41.60 -22.76
N GLU A 38 -27.28 40.92 -21.63
CA GLU A 38 -26.15 40.04 -21.27
C GLU A 38 -26.07 38.80 -22.17
N GLN A 39 -27.16 38.44 -22.85
CA GLN A 39 -27.20 37.33 -23.80
C GLN A 39 -26.91 37.76 -25.24
N ILE A 40 -27.05 39.06 -25.54
CA ILE A 40 -26.85 39.64 -26.87
C ILE A 40 -25.43 40.23 -26.99
N PHE A 41 -25.06 41.12 -26.07
CA PHE A 41 -23.76 41.80 -26.05
C PHE A 41 -22.81 40.99 -25.17
N VAL A 42 -22.13 40.02 -25.78
CA VAL A 42 -21.14 39.17 -25.09
C VAL A 42 -19.73 39.34 -25.63
N ASN A 43 -19.61 39.85 -26.87
CA ASN A 43 -18.34 40.00 -27.58
C ASN A 43 -18.18 41.43 -28.11
N PRO A 44 -17.74 42.38 -27.26
CA PRO A 44 -17.55 42.23 -25.82
C PRO A 44 -18.85 42.49 -25.04
N SER A 45 -18.81 42.32 -23.72
CA SER A 45 -19.97 42.55 -22.86
C SER A 45 -20.35 44.03 -22.79
N ALA A 46 -21.63 44.32 -22.52
CA ALA A 46 -22.04 45.70 -22.27
C ALA A 46 -21.26 46.28 -21.06
N GLY A 47 -20.77 47.51 -21.20
CA GLY A 47 -19.90 48.20 -20.23
C GLY A 47 -18.41 48.08 -20.52
N THR A 48 -18.01 47.35 -21.57
CA THR A 48 -16.59 47.15 -21.91
C THR A 48 -15.90 48.46 -22.30
N GLN A 49 -14.71 48.67 -21.76
CA GLN A 49 -13.75 49.69 -22.19
C GLN A 49 -12.79 49.10 -23.23
N PHE A 50 -12.69 49.76 -24.38
CA PHE A 50 -11.73 49.47 -25.43
C PHE A 50 -10.50 50.38 -25.25
N GLU A 51 -9.33 49.77 -25.28
CA GLU A 51 -8.04 50.47 -25.10
C GLU A 51 -7.55 51.18 -26.38
N SER A 52 -8.29 51.03 -27.49
CA SER A 52 -8.09 51.73 -28.75
C SER A 52 -9.17 52.79 -29.02
N ASP A 53 -8.89 53.66 -29.98
CA ASP A 53 -9.81 54.68 -30.50
C ASP A 53 -10.99 54.09 -31.31
N SER A 54 -11.05 52.77 -31.41
CA SER A 54 -12.04 52.02 -32.16
C SER A 54 -12.25 50.63 -31.56
N GLY A 55 -13.35 49.98 -31.92
CA GLY A 55 -13.73 48.67 -31.40
C GLY A 55 -14.84 48.03 -32.21
N THR A 56 -14.98 46.71 -32.14
CA THR A 56 -16.07 45.97 -32.80
C THR A 56 -16.92 45.24 -31.79
N VAL A 57 -18.25 45.40 -31.89
CA VAL A 57 -19.22 44.67 -31.08
C VAL A 57 -19.94 43.64 -31.95
N ILE A 58 -19.95 42.38 -31.52
CA ILE A 58 -20.61 41.26 -32.18
C ILE A 58 -21.83 40.84 -31.34
N LEU A 59 -22.99 40.79 -32.00
CA LEU A 59 -24.24 40.39 -31.38
C LEU A 59 -24.41 38.88 -31.39
N SER A 60 -24.51 38.28 -30.20
CA SER A 60 -24.88 36.88 -30.01
C SER A 60 -26.39 36.69 -30.02
N LYS A 61 -26.84 35.46 -30.34
CA LYS A 61 -28.27 35.06 -30.43
C LYS A 61 -29.11 35.77 -31.50
N LEU A 62 -28.58 36.80 -32.16
CA LEU A 62 -29.25 37.57 -33.21
C LEU A 62 -28.58 37.43 -34.60
N SER A 63 -27.58 36.56 -34.74
CA SER A 63 -26.80 36.40 -35.99
C SER A 63 -27.61 35.98 -37.22
N SER A 64 -28.81 35.42 -37.04
CA SER A 64 -29.73 35.03 -38.11
C SER A 64 -30.94 35.97 -38.27
N GLN A 65 -30.98 37.09 -37.54
CA GLN A 65 -32.09 38.04 -37.54
C GLN A 65 -31.68 39.36 -38.21
N THR A 66 -32.63 40.05 -38.81
CA THR A 66 -32.41 41.42 -39.29
C THR A 66 -32.43 42.37 -38.10
N VAL A 67 -31.27 42.96 -37.80
CA VAL A 67 -31.09 43.92 -36.71
C VAL A 67 -30.71 45.28 -37.29
N CYS A 68 -31.41 46.32 -36.86
CA CYS A 68 -31.06 47.72 -37.14
C CYS A 68 -30.45 48.35 -35.88
N TYR A 69 -29.44 49.21 -36.03
CA TYR A 69 -28.73 49.80 -34.90
C TYR A 69 -28.24 51.23 -35.13
N THR A 70 -27.93 51.91 -34.02
CA THR A 70 -27.24 53.20 -33.92
C THR A 70 -26.13 53.08 -32.87
N THR A 71 -25.12 53.97 -32.92
CA THR A 71 -23.95 53.96 -32.01
C THR A 71 -23.84 55.22 -31.15
N ASP A 72 -24.81 56.14 -31.30
CA ASP A 72 -24.93 57.43 -30.62
C ASP A 72 -26.12 57.47 -29.64
N GLY A 73 -26.77 56.33 -29.40
CA GLY A 73 -27.95 56.23 -28.54
C GLY A 73 -29.25 56.74 -29.17
N ALA A 74 -29.28 57.16 -30.45
CA ALA A 74 -30.52 57.50 -31.14
C ALA A 74 -31.42 56.26 -31.29
N ILE A 75 -32.75 56.42 -31.35
CA ILE A 75 -33.66 55.28 -31.59
C ILE A 75 -33.57 54.87 -33.07
N PRO A 76 -33.18 53.62 -33.39
CA PRO A 76 -33.15 53.12 -34.77
C PRO A 76 -34.54 53.14 -35.40
N GLU A 77 -34.67 53.61 -36.64
CA GLU A 77 -35.88 53.39 -37.42
C GLU A 77 -35.94 51.92 -37.88
N TYR A 78 -37.13 51.33 -37.79
CA TYR A 78 -37.33 49.93 -38.15
C TYR A 78 -38.68 49.73 -38.83
N ASP A 79 -38.66 49.50 -40.15
CA ASP A 79 -39.84 49.08 -40.91
C ASP A 79 -39.67 47.64 -41.37
N ARG A 80 -40.04 46.68 -40.49
CA ARG A 80 -40.01 45.23 -40.78
C ARG A 80 -38.65 44.75 -41.31
N GLY A 81 -37.57 45.23 -40.69
CA GLY A 81 -36.19 44.89 -41.08
C GLY A 81 -35.59 45.82 -42.14
N ASN A 82 -36.30 46.84 -42.61
CA ASN A 82 -35.71 47.92 -43.39
C ASN A 82 -35.08 48.96 -42.46
N CYS A 83 -33.78 49.24 -42.65
CA CYS A 83 -32.99 50.19 -41.87
C CYS A 83 -32.61 51.47 -42.66
N ASP A 84 -33.24 51.75 -43.81
CA ASP A 84 -32.77 52.74 -44.81
C ASP A 84 -33.24 54.19 -44.59
N ASP A 85 -33.13 54.74 -43.37
CA ASP A 85 -33.50 56.14 -43.05
C ASP A 85 -32.33 57.14 -43.16
N GLY A 86 -31.11 56.62 -43.30
CA GLY A 86 -29.86 57.40 -43.37
C GLY A 86 -29.19 57.68 -42.01
N THR A 87 -29.84 57.36 -40.89
CA THR A 87 -29.29 57.45 -39.53
C THR A 87 -29.10 56.08 -38.86
N THR A 88 -29.74 55.06 -39.39
CA THR A 88 -29.75 53.69 -38.88
C THR A 88 -28.91 52.78 -39.76
N GLN A 89 -28.18 51.83 -39.14
CA GLN A 89 -27.35 50.85 -39.84
C GLN A 89 -27.91 49.44 -39.70
N SER A 90 -27.70 48.59 -40.71
CA SER A 90 -28.06 47.17 -40.65
C SER A 90 -26.87 46.33 -40.16
N TYR A 91 -27.10 45.41 -39.23
CA TYR A 91 -26.06 44.54 -38.69
C TYR A 91 -25.57 43.54 -39.75
N GLN A 92 -24.26 43.54 -40.01
CA GLN A 92 -23.60 42.64 -40.99
C GLN A 92 -22.44 41.86 -40.36
N GLY A 93 -22.62 41.38 -39.12
CA GLY A 93 -21.62 40.56 -38.42
C GLY A 93 -20.70 41.32 -37.48
N GLY A 94 -20.81 42.65 -37.42
CA GLY A 94 -20.14 43.50 -36.42
C GLY A 94 -20.67 44.94 -36.44
N ILE A 95 -20.71 45.56 -35.27
CA ILE A 95 -20.99 46.99 -35.07
C ILE A 95 -19.64 47.67 -34.83
N GLN A 96 -19.27 48.59 -35.72
CA GLN A 96 -18.02 49.33 -35.60
C GLN A 96 -18.22 50.57 -34.73
N LEU A 97 -17.37 50.71 -33.73
CA LEU A 97 -17.27 51.88 -32.87
C LEU A 97 -15.96 52.60 -33.16
N SER A 98 -15.98 53.92 -33.19
CA SER A 98 -14.79 54.75 -33.34
C SER A 98 -14.96 56.09 -32.64
N CYS A 99 -13.85 56.67 -32.20
CA CYS A 99 -13.79 58.05 -31.74
C CYS A 99 -14.11 59.00 -32.90
N GLU A 100 -14.94 60.00 -32.62
CA GLU A 100 -15.26 61.07 -33.57
C GLU A 100 -14.19 62.17 -33.53
N PRO A 101 -13.97 62.91 -34.63
CA PRO A 101 -13.00 63.99 -34.66
C PRO A 101 -13.22 65.02 -33.55
N GLY A 102 -12.27 65.11 -32.62
CA GLY A 102 -12.29 66.07 -31.50
C GLY A 102 -12.71 65.47 -30.15
N GLU A 103 -13.07 64.18 -30.08
CA GLU A 103 -13.17 63.45 -28.82
C GLU A 103 -11.78 63.19 -28.24
N ILE A 104 -11.61 63.46 -26.94
CA ILE A 104 -10.34 63.28 -26.22
C ILE A 104 -10.69 62.70 -24.84
N GLY A 105 -9.96 61.67 -24.41
CA GLY A 105 -10.10 61.06 -23.10
C GLY A 105 -9.95 59.54 -23.15
N THR A 106 -9.58 58.96 -22.02
CA THR A 106 -9.31 57.51 -21.87
C THR A 106 -10.58 56.67 -21.76
N SER A 107 -11.76 57.29 -21.60
CA SER A 107 -13.04 56.60 -21.47
C SER A 107 -14.18 57.42 -22.07
N VAL A 108 -14.30 57.36 -23.40
CA VAL A 108 -15.35 58.05 -24.17
C VAL A 108 -16.50 57.09 -24.46
N SER A 109 -17.68 57.39 -23.92
CA SER A 109 -18.85 56.50 -24.02
C SER A 109 -19.46 56.46 -25.43
N LYS A 110 -19.81 55.26 -25.90
CA LYS A 110 -20.59 54.97 -27.10
C LYS A 110 -21.82 54.14 -26.74
N GLU A 111 -23.01 54.65 -27.04
CA GLU A 111 -24.29 53.98 -26.73
C GLU A 111 -24.81 53.26 -27.98
N VAL A 112 -24.77 51.93 -27.95
CA VAL A 112 -25.31 51.09 -29.00
C VAL A 112 -26.77 50.76 -28.68
N ARG A 113 -27.69 51.23 -29.52
CA ARG A 113 -29.11 50.84 -29.48
C ARG A 113 -29.43 49.97 -30.67
N ILE A 114 -30.09 48.84 -30.44
CA ILE A 114 -30.53 47.89 -31.47
C ILE A 114 -32.03 47.69 -31.46
N VAL A 115 -32.60 47.41 -32.62
CA VAL A 115 -34.01 47.06 -32.83
C VAL A 115 -34.13 45.84 -33.73
N PHE A 116 -34.97 44.88 -33.36
CA PHE A 116 -35.19 43.63 -34.10
C PHE A 116 -36.58 43.03 -33.84
N ASP A 117 -37.09 42.22 -34.77
CA ASP A 117 -38.32 41.46 -34.61
C ASP A 117 -38.06 40.14 -33.86
N TRP A 118 -38.82 39.88 -32.80
CA TRP A 118 -38.79 38.62 -32.05
C TRP A 118 -40.04 37.78 -32.28
N GLU A 119 -39.87 36.52 -32.66
CA GLU A 119 -40.98 35.59 -32.92
C GLU A 119 -41.54 35.00 -31.61
N VAL A 120 -42.84 35.19 -31.40
CA VAL A 120 -43.61 34.67 -30.26
C VAL A 120 -44.76 33.82 -30.80
N GLY A 121 -44.49 32.53 -31.00
CA GLY A 121 -45.45 31.60 -31.59
C GLY A 121 -45.70 31.92 -33.06
N THR A 122 -46.87 32.47 -33.40
CA THR A 122 -47.21 32.89 -34.77
C THR A 122 -47.27 34.40 -34.96
N SER A 123 -46.85 35.18 -33.95
CA SER A 123 -46.80 36.64 -33.99
C SER A 123 -45.36 37.11 -33.87
N THR A 124 -45.02 38.21 -34.53
CA THR A 124 -43.77 38.94 -34.29
C THR A 124 -44.02 40.11 -33.33
N ARG A 125 -43.03 40.42 -32.50
CA ARG A 125 -43.01 41.60 -31.63
C ARG A 125 -41.70 42.35 -31.82
N LEU A 126 -41.77 43.66 -31.96
CA LEU A 126 -40.59 44.51 -32.04
C LEU A 126 -39.91 44.64 -30.67
N GLU A 127 -38.61 44.43 -30.61
CA GLU A 127 -37.77 44.55 -29.41
C GLU A 127 -36.71 45.64 -29.57
N THR A 128 -36.33 46.27 -28.45
CA THR A 128 -35.27 47.29 -28.39
C THR A 128 -34.32 46.98 -27.23
N ARG A 129 -33.01 47.14 -27.45
CA ARG A 129 -31.96 46.89 -26.47
C ARG A 129 -30.86 47.95 -26.58
N ASP A 130 -30.30 48.32 -25.43
CA ASP A 130 -29.28 49.36 -25.29
C ASP A 130 -28.06 48.80 -24.56
N ALA A 131 -26.86 49.16 -25.01
CA ALA A 131 -25.61 48.84 -24.34
C ALA A 131 -24.62 50.02 -24.44
N LEU A 132 -23.87 50.27 -23.37
CA LEU A 132 -22.82 51.27 -23.34
C LEU A 132 -21.46 50.60 -23.52
N PHE A 133 -20.56 51.25 -24.23
CA PHE A 133 -19.16 50.88 -24.40
C PHE A 133 -18.29 52.13 -24.23
N PHE A 134 -17.00 51.97 -23.94
CA PHE A 134 -16.08 53.10 -23.78
C PHE A 134 -14.89 52.94 -24.71
N LEU A 135 -14.43 54.00 -25.38
CA LEU A 135 -13.24 54.00 -26.22
C LEU A 135 -12.14 54.86 -25.59
N ASN A 136 -10.89 54.48 -25.79
CA ASN A 136 -9.74 55.31 -25.47
C ASN A 136 -9.41 56.20 -26.67
N CYS A 137 -9.79 57.48 -26.60
CA CYS A 137 -9.54 58.46 -27.65
C CYS A 137 -8.25 59.27 -27.41
N ASP A 138 -7.31 58.76 -26.58
CA ASP A 138 -5.99 59.37 -26.43
C ASP A 138 -5.03 58.88 -27.53
N THR A 139 -4.49 59.81 -28.31
CA THR A 139 -3.76 59.55 -29.57
C THR A 139 -2.33 59.01 -29.40
N THR A 140 -1.96 58.52 -28.21
CA THR A 140 -0.60 58.05 -27.88
C THR A 140 -0.38 56.55 -28.11
N GLY A 141 -1.46 55.76 -28.21
CA GLY A 141 -1.40 54.36 -28.67
C GLY A 141 -0.61 53.38 -27.79
N ALA A 142 -0.24 53.75 -26.57
CA ALA A 142 0.59 52.92 -25.69
C ALA A 142 -0.18 52.22 -24.56
N GLY A 143 -1.51 52.39 -24.45
CA GLY A 143 -2.23 51.92 -23.26
C GLY A 143 -1.76 52.65 -21.98
N THR A 144 -2.23 52.18 -20.82
CA THR A 144 -1.69 52.60 -19.51
C THR A 144 -0.47 51.73 -19.18
N ASP A 145 0.53 52.30 -18.52
CA ASP A 145 1.74 51.64 -18.01
C ASP A 145 1.88 52.12 -16.56
N SER A 146 1.35 51.32 -15.65
CA SER A 146 1.07 51.70 -14.27
C SER A 146 2.32 51.70 -13.38
N ASP A 147 3.29 50.84 -13.67
CA ASP A 147 4.52 50.68 -12.88
C ASP A 147 5.77 51.33 -13.55
N GLY A 148 5.67 51.67 -14.84
CA GLY A 148 6.70 52.35 -15.61
C GLY A 148 7.83 51.45 -16.07
N ASP A 149 7.61 50.14 -16.20
CA ASP A 149 8.62 49.19 -16.65
C ASP A 149 8.83 49.17 -18.17
N GLY A 150 7.90 49.79 -18.92
CA GLY A 150 7.91 49.93 -20.37
C GLY A 150 7.07 48.89 -21.12
N ILE A 151 6.35 48.02 -20.41
CA ILE A 151 5.33 47.10 -20.90
C ILE A 151 3.95 47.66 -20.54
N PRO A 152 3.02 47.85 -21.50
CA PRO A 152 1.68 48.32 -21.17
C PRO A 152 0.88 47.32 -20.34
N ASP A 153 0.03 47.79 -19.40
CA ASP A 153 -0.78 47.00 -18.45
C ASP A 153 -1.55 45.81 -19.08
N VAL A 154 -1.90 45.90 -20.37
CA VAL A 154 -2.62 44.84 -21.12
C VAL A 154 -1.74 43.68 -21.58
N ASN A 155 -0.43 43.87 -21.61
CA ASN A 155 0.58 42.89 -22.01
C ASN A 155 1.59 42.66 -20.87
N ASP A 156 1.32 43.22 -19.70
CA ASP A 156 2.16 43.12 -18.52
C ASP A 156 1.57 42.05 -17.58
N ASN A 157 2.34 41.00 -17.31
CA ASN A 157 1.95 39.95 -16.37
C ASN A 157 2.09 40.35 -14.89
N CYS A 158 2.68 41.53 -14.60
CA CYS A 158 2.65 42.18 -13.29
C CYS A 158 2.38 43.70 -13.37
N PRO A 159 1.14 44.14 -13.71
CA PRO A 159 0.81 45.56 -13.98
C PRO A 159 1.08 46.58 -12.87
N SER A 160 1.52 46.17 -11.70
CA SER A 160 1.82 47.06 -10.57
C SER A 160 3.27 46.97 -10.08
N ASP A 161 4.06 46.04 -10.62
CA ASP A 161 5.38 45.68 -10.11
C ASP A 161 6.39 45.48 -11.25
N VAL A 162 7.37 46.40 -11.31
CA VAL A 162 8.35 46.51 -12.41
C VAL A 162 9.05 45.20 -12.74
N ASN A 163 8.74 44.62 -13.90
CA ASN A 163 9.24 43.31 -14.33
C ASN A 163 9.51 43.22 -15.86
N VAL A 164 10.37 44.11 -16.38
CA VAL A 164 10.73 44.26 -17.81
C VAL A 164 10.95 42.96 -18.62
N ASN A 165 11.40 41.88 -17.98
CA ASN A 165 11.65 40.60 -18.66
C ASN A 165 10.40 39.73 -18.83
N GLN A 166 9.33 40.01 -18.09
CA GLN A 166 8.04 39.30 -18.15
C GLN A 166 8.22 37.80 -17.98
N ASN A 167 9.05 37.41 -17.01
CA ASN A 167 9.20 36.01 -16.65
C ASN A 167 7.89 35.51 -16.01
N ASP A 168 7.60 34.24 -16.25
CA ASP A 168 6.39 33.50 -15.90
C ASP A 168 6.81 32.02 -15.96
N GLU A 169 7.40 31.52 -14.87
CA GLU A 169 8.04 30.19 -14.85
C GLU A 169 7.02 29.04 -15.02
N ASP A 170 5.82 29.19 -14.45
CA ASP A 170 4.75 28.19 -14.49
C ASP A 170 3.75 28.37 -15.66
N GLY A 171 3.72 29.54 -16.29
CA GLY A 171 2.91 29.83 -17.47
C GLY A 171 1.44 30.10 -17.17
N ASP A 172 1.09 30.51 -15.95
CA ASP A 172 -0.30 30.80 -15.57
C ASP A 172 -0.79 32.18 -16.01
N GLY A 173 0.15 33.06 -16.41
CA GLY A 173 -0.08 34.41 -16.89
C GLY A 173 0.08 35.51 -15.84
N VAL A 174 0.43 35.17 -14.61
CA VAL A 174 0.99 36.03 -13.56
C VAL A 174 2.52 35.99 -13.69
N GLY A 175 3.21 37.10 -13.44
CA GLY A 175 4.68 37.12 -13.54
C GLY A 175 5.36 36.80 -12.22
N ASP A 176 6.57 36.22 -12.27
CA ASP A 176 7.32 35.78 -11.08
C ASP A 176 7.45 36.84 -9.96
N ILE A 177 7.42 38.13 -10.32
CA ILE A 177 7.57 39.23 -9.34
C ILE A 177 6.30 39.44 -8.51
N CYS A 178 5.14 39.12 -9.07
CA CYS A 178 3.83 39.33 -8.45
C CYS A 178 3.06 38.02 -8.22
N ASP A 179 3.67 36.89 -8.55
CA ASP A 179 3.19 35.57 -8.15
C ASP A 179 3.51 35.29 -6.69
N PHE A 180 2.64 34.53 -6.03
CA PHE A 180 2.81 34.05 -4.68
C PHE A 180 2.98 32.53 -4.61
N ASP A 181 2.79 31.81 -5.72
CA ASP A 181 2.90 30.36 -5.86
C ASP A 181 3.57 30.10 -7.21
N LEU A 182 4.91 30.24 -7.25
CA LEU A 182 5.72 30.31 -8.48
C LEU A 182 5.71 29.04 -9.35
N ASP A 183 5.26 27.91 -8.81
CA ASP A 183 5.17 26.64 -9.52
C ASP A 183 3.75 26.08 -9.61
N ASN A 184 2.77 26.81 -9.06
CA ASN A 184 1.35 26.54 -9.13
C ASN A 184 0.95 25.16 -8.56
N ASP A 185 1.63 24.70 -7.52
CA ASP A 185 1.36 23.43 -6.85
C ASP A 185 0.26 23.51 -5.77
N GLY A 186 -0.12 24.74 -5.40
CA GLY A 186 -1.15 25.06 -4.42
C GLY A 186 -0.64 25.46 -3.03
N HIS A 187 0.67 25.65 -2.85
CA HIS A 187 1.27 26.24 -1.65
C HIS A 187 1.95 27.58 -1.98
N ASP A 188 1.72 28.59 -1.15
CA ASP A 188 2.39 29.90 -1.35
C ASP A 188 3.91 29.76 -1.08
N ASP A 189 4.76 30.46 -1.82
CA ASP A 189 6.24 30.42 -1.77
C ASP A 189 6.84 30.56 -0.35
N ASP A 190 6.13 31.22 0.57
CA ASP A 190 6.60 31.47 1.94
C ASP A 190 6.38 30.30 2.90
N VAL A 191 5.59 29.30 2.48
CA VAL A 191 5.29 28.06 3.22
C VAL A 191 5.64 26.79 2.44
N ASP A 192 5.99 26.92 1.17
CA ASP A 192 6.45 25.85 0.30
C ASP A 192 7.92 25.46 0.60
N ASN A 193 8.18 24.15 0.76
CA ASN A 193 9.52 23.59 0.94
C ASN A 193 10.30 23.42 -0.38
N CYS A 194 9.66 23.58 -1.55
CA CYS A 194 10.26 23.63 -2.88
C CYS A 194 9.67 24.75 -3.77
N PRO A 195 9.88 26.06 -3.47
CA PRO A 195 9.16 27.19 -4.11
C PRO A 195 9.33 27.43 -5.61
N ASN A 196 9.98 26.53 -6.34
CA ASN A 196 10.14 26.63 -7.80
C ASN A 196 9.96 25.25 -8.48
N ILE A 197 9.57 24.21 -7.73
CA ILE A 197 9.43 22.84 -8.21
C ILE A 197 8.16 22.25 -7.57
N ALA A 198 7.11 22.17 -8.38
CA ALA A 198 5.80 21.77 -7.92
C ALA A 198 5.81 20.42 -7.18
N ASN A 199 5.47 20.43 -5.89
CA ASN A 199 5.50 19.28 -5.01
C ASN A 199 4.33 19.31 -4.02
N SER A 200 3.10 19.37 -4.53
CA SER A 200 1.86 19.56 -3.74
C SER A 200 1.67 18.67 -2.49
N GLY A 201 2.39 17.55 -2.37
CA GLY A 201 2.41 16.68 -1.19
C GLY A 201 3.30 17.17 -0.04
N GLN A 202 4.26 18.07 -0.32
CA GLN A 202 5.21 18.66 0.62
C GLN A 202 5.95 17.59 1.44
N GLU A 203 6.29 16.49 0.77
CA GLU A 203 7.17 15.47 1.34
C GLU A 203 8.55 16.08 1.66
N ASP A 204 9.12 15.64 2.79
CA ASP A 204 10.36 16.13 3.42
C ASP A 204 10.79 15.00 4.38
N ALA A 205 11.46 13.98 3.82
CA ALA A 205 11.68 12.70 4.48
C ALA A 205 12.64 12.81 5.68
N ASP A 206 13.62 13.70 5.62
CA ASP A 206 14.59 13.96 6.68
C ASP A 206 14.22 15.12 7.63
N THR A 207 13.20 15.90 7.30
CA THR A 207 12.70 17.06 8.07
C THR A 207 13.68 18.22 8.20
N ASP A 208 14.55 18.43 7.21
CA ASP A 208 15.52 19.53 7.19
C ASP A 208 14.92 20.86 6.68
N GLY A 209 13.76 20.76 6.02
CA GLY A 209 12.97 21.89 5.51
C GLY A 209 13.14 22.16 4.01
N LEU A 210 13.96 21.38 3.30
CA LEU A 210 13.86 21.20 1.84
C LEU A 210 12.87 20.06 1.55
N GLY A 211 12.13 20.14 0.45
CA GLY A 211 11.23 19.06 0.06
C GLY A 211 11.90 18.05 -0.84
N ASP A 212 11.42 16.80 -0.82
CA ASP A 212 12.02 15.67 -1.55
C ASP A 212 12.21 15.96 -3.07
N GLU A 213 11.33 16.75 -3.69
CA GLU A 213 11.43 17.07 -5.13
C GLU A 213 12.55 18.09 -5.47
N CYS A 214 13.09 18.79 -4.47
CA CYS A 214 14.13 19.81 -4.63
C CYS A 214 15.35 19.63 -3.70
N ASP A 215 15.35 18.59 -2.87
CA ASP A 215 16.53 18.09 -2.19
C ASP A 215 17.32 17.16 -3.13
N SER A 216 18.56 16.87 -2.77
CA SER A 216 19.46 15.96 -3.47
C SER A 216 19.90 14.77 -2.61
N ASP A 217 19.49 14.74 -1.34
CA ASP A 217 19.78 13.71 -0.34
C ASP A 217 18.57 13.68 0.63
N ASP A 218 17.45 13.11 0.17
CA ASP A 218 16.13 13.19 0.81
C ASP A 218 16.11 12.63 2.25
N ASP A 219 17.06 11.77 2.59
CA ASP A 219 17.16 11.12 3.90
C ASP A 219 18.36 11.57 4.76
N ASN A 220 19.18 12.48 4.22
CA ASN A 220 20.35 13.09 4.84
C ASN A 220 21.38 12.08 5.38
N ASP A 221 21.53 10.92 4.73
CA ASP A 221 22.51 9.90 5.10
C ASP A 221 23.93 10.16 4.55
N GLY A 222 24.03 11.07 3.57
CA GLY A 222 25.26 11.49 2.92
C GLY A 222 25.55 10.80 1.58
N VAL A 223 24.57 10.15 0.97
CA VAL A 223 24.59 9.61 -0.40
C VAL A 223 23.51 10.35 -1.22
N ASP A 224 23.90 11.01 -2.30
CA ASP A 224 22.95 11.74 -3.15
C ASP A 224 21.91 10.76 -3.78
N ASP A 225 20.65 11.15 -3.92
CA ASP A 225 19.53 10.28 -4.35
C ASP A 225 19.77 9.57 -5.69
N GLU A 226 20.52 10.20 -6.61
CA GLU A 226 20.88 9.62 -7.90
C GLU A 226 21.75 8.35 -7.77
N ASP A 227 22.49 8.23 -6.67
CA ASP A 227 23.41 7.13 -6.36
C ASP A 227 22.92 6.27 -5.17
N ASP A 228 21.76 6.58 -4.58
CA ASP A 228 21.20 5.92 -3.39
C ASP A 228 20.26 4.76 -3.76
N ASN A 229 20.48 3.58 -3.16
CA ASN A 229 19.59 2.41 -3.32
C ASN A 229 18.36 2.41 -2.38
N CYS A 230 18.26 3.40 -1.49
CA CYS A 230 17.15 3.71 -0.59
C CYS A 230 16.98 5.22 -0.34
N PRO A 231 16.62 6.03 -1.35
CA PRO A 231 16.62 7.50 -1.24
C PRO A 231 15.83 8.10 -0.06
N LEU A 232 14.81 7.39 0.45
CA LEU A 232 13.94 7.89 1.53
C LEU A 232 14.20 7.22 2.88
N ALA A 233 15.26 6.42 3.04
CA ALA A 233 15.49 5.59 4.22
C ALA A 233 16.98 5.47 4.58
N PRO A 234 17.45 6.17 5.65
CA PRO A 234 18.88 6.38 5.87
C PRO A 234 19.69 5.08 5.97
N ASN A 235 20.63 4.89 5.04
CA ASN A 235 21.40 3.67 4.91
C ASN A 235 22.81 3.85 4.30
N SER A 236 23.55 4.91 4.64
CA SER A 236 24.93 5.28 4.17
C SER A 236 25.97 4.19 3.86
N GLY A 237 25.77 2.96 4.33
CA GLY A 237 26.52 1.77 3.93
C GLY A 237 26.05 1.10 2.63
N GLN A 238 24.92 1.51 2.05
CA GLN A 238 24.35 1.07 0.77
C GLN A 238 24.33 -0.47 0.65
N GLN A 239 23.92 -1.15 1.73
CA GLN A 239 23.78 -2.61 1.72
C GLN A 239 22.62 -3.03 0.83
N ASP A 240 22.87 -4.02 -0.03
CA ASP A 240 21.91 -4.64 -0.96
C ASP A 240 22.29 -6.12 -1.01
N SER A 241 21.67 -6.91 -0.14
CA SER A 241 22.06 -8.30 0.13
C SER A 241 21.77 -9.23 -1.05
N ASP A 242 20.68 -8.96 -1.77
CA ASP A 242 20.21 -9.78 -2.90
C ASP A 242 20.63 -9.23 -4.28
N ASN A 243 21.20 -8.03 -4.31
CA ASN A 243 21.71 -7.33 -5.50
C ASN A 243 20.61 -7.01 -6.52
N ASP A 244 19.37 -6.75 -6.05
CA ASP A 244 18.27 -6.34 -6.92
C ASP A 244 18.27 -4.84 -7.26
N GLY A 245 19.10 -4.05 -6.55
CA GLY A 245 19.25 -2.61 -6.70
C GLY A 245 18.45 -1.80 -5.68
N THR A 246 17.67 -2.44 -4.81
CA THR A 246 16.97 -1.85 -3.66
C THR A 246 17.78 -2.14 -2.40
N GLY A 247 18.05 -1.14 -1.57
CA GLY A 247 18.83 -1.37 -0.36
C GLY A 247 18.05 -2.08 0.75
N ASP A 248 18.76 -2.82 1.60
CA ASP A 248 18.18 -3.58 2.71
C ASP A 248 17.34 -2.72 3.68
N ALA A 249 17.57 -1.40 3.71
CA ALA A 249 16.86 -0.46 4.60
C ALA A 249 15.43 -0.12 4.13
N CYS A 250 15.19 -0.16 2.82
CA CYS A 250 13.92 0.17 2.18
C CYS A 250 13.32 -1.02 1.41
N ASP A 251 14.03 -2.13 1.36
CA ASP A 251 13.54 -3.35 0.74
C ASP A 251 12.62 -4.13 1.68
N SER A 252 11.37 -4.27 1.25
CA SER A 252 10.33 -5.02 1.97
C SER A 252 10.29 -6.51 1.60
N ILE A 253 11.06 -6.92 0.59
CA ILE A 253 11.05 -8.24 -0.03
C ILE A 253 12.50 -8.72 -0.21
N THR A 254 13.36 -8.49 0.79
CA THR A 254 14.75 -8.99 0.77
C THR A 254 14.77 -10.49 0.51
N ASP A 255 15.48 -10.90 -0.54
CA ASP A 255 15.71 -12.29 -0.95
C ASP A 255 17.21 -12.56 -0.86
N THR A 256 17.73 -12.61 0.37
CA THR A 256 19.18 -12.53 0.67
C THR A 256 20.02 -13.55 -0.11
N ASP A 257 19.43 -14.66 -0.57
CA ASP A 257 20.12 -15.69 -1.34
C ASP A 257 19.73 -15.78 -2.83
N GLY A 258 18.71 -15.03 -3.26
CA GLY A 258 18.31 -14.84 -4.64
C GLY A 258 17.60 -16.05 -5.24
N ASP A 259 16.88 -16.83 -4.44
CA ASP A 259 16.21 -18.06 -4.86
C ASP A 259 14.75 -17.86 -5.33
N GLY A 260 14.21 -16.65 -5.14
CA GLY A 260 12.87 -16.24 -5.51
C GLY A 260 11.86 -16.23 -4.38
N HIS A 261 12.27 -16.43 -3.12
CA HIS A 261 11.44 -16.27 -1.92
C HIS A 261 11.99 -15.17 -1.02
N ALA A 262 11.12 -14.27 -0.56
CA ALA A 262 11.52 -13.24 0.40
C ALA A 262 11.91 -13.87 1.74
N ASP A 263 12.96 -13.37 2.40
CA ASP A 263 13.49 -13.81 3.70
C ASP A 263 12.40 -14.01 4.76
N SER A 264 11.34 -13.21 4.73
CA SER A 264 10.21 -13.30 5.66
C SER A 264 9.31 -14.54 5.47
N ASN A 265 9.34 -15.16 4.29
CA ASN A 265 8.59 -16.35 3.88
C ASN A 265 9.48 -17.47 3.34
N ASP A 266 10.80 -17.31 3.45
CA ASP A 266 11.79 -18.29 3.07
C ASP A 266 12.15 -19.14 4.29
N ASN A 267 12.02 -20.46 4.17
CA ASN A 267 12.41 -21.39 5.23
C ASN A 267 13.94 -21.56 5.34
N CYS A 268 14.70 -20.99 4.40
CA CYS A 268 16.16 -20.92 4.37
C CYS A 268 16.71 -19.57 3.86
N PRO A 269 16.50 -18.43 4.56
CA PRO A 269 16.79 -17.06 4.08
C PRO A 269 18.24 -16.71 3.68
N THR A 270 19.17 -17.66 3.65
CA THR A 270 20.59 -17.42 3.32
C THR A 270 21.18 -18.56 2.47
N VAL A 271 20.38 -19.56 2.08
CA VAL A 271 20.81 -20.75 1.35
C VAL A 271 19.78 -21.10 0.27
N PRO A 272 20.10 -20.88 -1.03
CA PRO A 272 19.10 -20.94 -2.08
C PRO A 272 18.39 -22.30 -2.19
N ASN A 273 17.07 -22.30 -2.05
CA ASN A 273 16.21 -23.48 -2.15
C ASN A 273 14.81 -23.16 -2.72
N PRO A 274 14.69 -22.87 -4.04
CA PRO A 274 13.42 -22.41 -4.64
C PRO A 274 12.21 -23.33 -4.45
N GLY A 275 12.46 -24.60 -4.09
CA GLY A 275 11.44 -25.61 -3.81
C GLY A 275 10.83 -25.55 -2.41
N GLN A 276 11.47 -24.85 -1.45
CA GLN A 276 11.01 -24.64 -0.08
C GLN A 276 10.60 -25.97 0.61
N GLU A 277 11.33 -27.05 0.33
CA GLU A 277 11.09 -28.33 0.97
C GLU A 277 11.38 -28.25 2.48
N ASP A 278 10.44 -28.79 3.28
CA ASP A 278 10.47 -28.88 4.74
C ASP A 278 9.74 -30.20 5.10
N GLU A 279 10.48 -31.31 5.13
CA GLU A 279 9.89 -32.65 5.28
C GLU A 279 9.28 -32.87 6.69
N ASP A 280 9.83 -32.22 7.72
CA ASP A 280 9.40 -32.38 9.11
C ASP A 280 8.39 -31.32 9.58
N GLY A 281 8.21 -30.24 8.82
CA GLY A 281 7.24 -29.19 9.07
C GLY A 281 7.60 -28.27 10.23
N ASN A 282 8.87 -28.18 10.61
CA ASN A 282 9.33 -27.39 11.75
C ASN A 282 9.54 -25.89 11.42
N GLY A 283 9.44 -25.51 10.13
CA GLY A 283 9.59 -24.14 9.66
C GLY A 283 11.02 -23.74 9.26
N VAL A 284 11.98 -24.65 9.32
CA VAL A 284 13.35 -24.52 8.76
C VAL A 284 13.45 -25.48 7.58
N GLY A 285 13.91 -25.02 6.42
CA GLY A 285 13.95 -25.85 5.21
C GLY A 285 15.09 -26.87 5.18
N ASP A 286 14.86 -27.97 4.46
CA ASP A 286 15.80 -29.09 4.32
C ASP A 286 17.20 -28.64 3.80
N ALA A 287 17.26 -27.53 3.06
CA ALA A 287 18.48 -27.04 2.40
C ALA A 287 19.46 -26.31 3.33
N CYS A 288 18.93 -25.61 4.33
CA CYS A 288 19.69 -24.91 5.37
C CYS A 288 19.66 -25.66 6.70
N GLU A 289 18.93 -26.76 6.76
CA GLU A 289 19.02 -27.72 7.83
C GLU A 289 20.42 -28.38 7.79
N GLY A 290 21.22 -28.11 8.82
CA GLY A 290 22.58 -28.66 8.93
C GLY A 290 22.57 -30.19 8.97
N PRO A 291 23.71 -30.84 8.71
CA PRO A 291 23.77 -32.29 8.66
C PRO A 291 23.36 -32.89 10.00
N ASN A 292 22.21 -33.55 10.01
CA ASN A 292 21.72 -34.42 11.08
C ASN A 292 21.68 -33.73 12.44
N GLY A 293 20.70 -32.85 12.60
CA GLY A 293 20.35 -32.24 13.88
C GLY A 293 20.21 -33.32 14.95
N THR A 294 20.95 -33.17 16.04
CA THR A 294 20.80 -33.98 17.26
C THR A 294 19.37 -34.04 17.80
N ASP A 295 18.45 -33.23 17.26
CA ASP A 295 17.03 -33.18 17.56
C ASP A 295 16.25 -34.37 16.94
N LYS A 296 16.52 -34.76 15.68
CA LYS A 296 15.85 -35.92 15.06
C LYS A 296 16.19 -37.23 15.78
N PHE A 297 17.48 -37.50 15.95
CA PHE A 297 17.96 -38.65 16.74
C PHE A 297 17.34 -38.70 18.14
N PHE A 298 17.12 -37.52 18.74
CA PHE A 298 16.53 -37.41 20.06
C PHE A 298 15.01 -37.65 20.05
N HIS A 299 14.31 -37.14 19.05
CA HIS A 299 12.88 -37.37 18.84
C HIS A 299 12.60 -38.88 18.72
N ASP A 300 13.32 -39.57 17.83
CA ASP A 300 13.18 -41.02 17.61
C ASP A 300 13.52 -41.84 18.88
N TYR A 301 14.46 -41.35 19.70
CA TYR A 301 14.81 -41.98 20.97
C TYR A 301 13.73 -41.79 22.05
N LEU A 302 13.02 -40.67 22.05
CA LEU A 302 11.89 -40.47 22.96
C LEU A 302 10.66 -41.24 22.54
N ASP A 303 10.39 -41.37 21.25
CA ASP A 303 9.34 -42.24 20.71
C ASP A 303 9.55 -43.69 21.13
N LEU A 304 10.81 -44.14 21.12
CA LEU A 304 11.18 -45.43 21.71
C LEU A 304 10.81 -45.51 23.20
N ILE A 305 11.09 -44.48 24.01
CA ILE A 305 10.73 -44.44 25.44
C ILE A 305 9.21 -44.44 25.63
N PHE A 306 8.46 -43.70 24.83
CA PHE A 306 6.99 -43.68 24.89
C PHE A 306 6.39 -45.03 24.52
N GLY A 307 6.82 -45.63 23.41
CA GLY A 307 6.41 -46.97 23.02
C GLY A 307 6.77 -48.02 24.09
N ILE A 308 7.92 -47.87 24.74
CA ILE A 308 8.30 -48.70 25.89
C ILE A 308 7.30 -48.54 27.05
N MET A 309 6.93 -47.30 27.40
CA MET A 309 6.02 -47.02 28.52
C MET A 309 4.59 -47.53 28.26
N ASP A 310 4.10 -47.42 27.03
CA ASP A 310 2.79 -47.92 26.62
C ASP A 310 2.70 -49.44 26.74
N VAL A 311 3.72 -50.15 26.24
CA VAL A 311 3.81 -51.62 26.35
C VAL A 311 3.84 -52.04 27.82
N MET A 312 4.57 -51.32 28.67
CA MET A 312 4.65 -51.63 30.10
C MET A 312 3.33 -51.36 30.84
N GLN A 313 2.61 -50.27 30.53
CA GLN A 313 1.30 -49.98 31.12
C GLN A 313 0.25 -51.05 30.82
N CYS A 314 0.26 -51.57 29.59
CA CYS A 314 -0.68 -52.59 29.15
C CYS A 314 -0.57 -53.88 29.98
N GLN A 315 0.64 -54.28 30.39
CA GLN A 315 0.85 -55.47 31.22
C GLN A 315 0.60 -55.25 32.73
N PHE A 316 0.85 -54.06 33.27
CA PHE A 316 0.66 -53.78 34.71
C PHE A 316 -0.81 -53.52 35.11
N ASN A 317 -1.68 -53.16 34.16
CA ASN A 317 -3.12 -52.91 34.37
C ASN A 317 -4.02 -54.15 34.15
N ASN A 318 -3.49 -55.35 34.40
CA ASN A 318 -4.23 -56.62 34.53
C ASN A 318 -4.39 -57.47 33.23
N CYS A 319 -3.27 -57.86 32.62
CA CYS A 319 -3.17 -59.10 31.83
C CYS A 319 -2.13 -60.05 32.47
N ASP A 320 -2.59 -60.83 33.45
CA ASP A 320 -1.98 -62.00 34.11
C ASP A 320 -0.47 -61.96 34.52
N ALA A 321 -0.26 -62.01 35.85
CA ALA A 321 0.99 -61.95 36.64
C ALA A 321 2.22 -62.68 36.06
N PRO A 322 3.46 -62.24 36.39
CA PRO A 322 4.30 -63.06 37.29
C PRO A 322 5.37 -62.36 38.17
N ASP A 323 5.77 -63.06 39.24
CA ASP A 323 7.06 -62.92 39.91
C ASP A 323 8.20 -63.34 38.94
N GLY A 324 9.18 -62.47 38.68
CA GLY A 324 10.33 -62.85 37.83
C GLY A 324 11.14 -61.67 37.30
N LEU A 325 12.41 -61.93 36.98
CA LEU A 325 13.27 -60.99 36.26
C LEU A 325 12.83 -60.95 34.79
N PHE A 326 12.14 -59.89 34.37
CA PHE A 326 11.73 -59.71 32.97
C PHE A 326 12.87 -59.05 32.19
N ASN A 327 13.40 -59.80 31.23
CA ASN A 327 14.25 -59.25 30.17
C ASN A 327 13.40 -59.20 28.92
N TRP A 328 13.12 -58.01 28.43
CA TRP A 328 12.55 -57.82 27.10
C TRP A 328 13.53 -57.04 26.25
N SER A 329 13.56 -57.38 24.98
CA SER A 329 14.34 -56.72 23.93
C SER A 329 13.33 -56.25 22.91
N ILE A 330 13.34 -54.96 22.58
CA ILE A 330 12.61 -54.47 21.42
C ILE A 330 13.46 -54.80 20.20
N ASN A 331 12.87 -55.50 19.23
CA ASN A 331 13.36 -55.53 17.87
C ASN A 331 12.55 -54.51 17.07
N ALA A 332 13.21 -53.59 16.38
CA ALA A 332 12.57 -52.55 15.56
C ALA A 332 11.60 -53.12 14.51
N SER A 333 11.70 -54.40 14.14
CA SER A 333 10.83 -55.03 13.13
C SER A 333 9.34 -55.12 13.50
N ASP A 334 8.97 -54.93 14.77
CA ASP A 334 7.57 -54.94 15.25
C ASP A 334 7.12 -53.57 15.82
N SER A 335 7.91 -52.52 15.57
CA SER A 335 7.64 -51.12 15.97
C SER A 335 7.58 -50.26 14.70
N PRO A 336 6.82 -49.15 14.67
CA PRO A 336 6.88 -48.18 13.57
C PRO A 336 8.24 -47.47 13.42
N LEU A 337 9.20 -47.73 14.32
CA LEU A 337 10.56 -47.19 14.28
C LEU A 337 11.42 -47.93 13.24
N ASP A 338 12.13 -47.17 12.39
CA ASP A 338 12.93 -47.72 11.29
C ASP A 338 14.06 -48.68 11.72
N SER A 339 14.51 -49.50 10.77
CA SER A 339 15.34 -50.67 11.01
C SER A 339 16.72 -50.35 11.61
N GLY A 340 16.89 -50.56 12.91
CA GLY A 340 18.23 -50.44 13.52
C GLY A 340 18.36 -50.94 14.96
N SER A 341 17.31 -51.01 15.77
CA SER A 341 17.48 -51.29 17.21
C SER A 341 17.82 -52.75 17.52
N VAL A 342 19.11 -53.06 17.69
CA VAL A 342 19.56 -54.32 18.30
C VAL A 342 20.22 -54.00 19.64
N ASN A 343 19.68 -54.55 20.74
CA ASN A 343 20.23 -54.55 22.12
C ASN A 343 19.78 -53.43 23.10
N TRP A 344 18.51 -52.98 23.04
CA TRP A 344 17.90 -52.32 24.20
C TRP A 344 17.41 -53.36 25.21
N LYS A 345 17.88 -53.26 26.46
CA LYS A 345 17.46 -54.14 27.55
C LYS A 345 16.85 -53.34 28.68
N ALA A 346 15.61 -53.65 28.99
CA ALA A 346 14.92 -53.15 30.18
C ALA A 346 14.83 -54.27 31.23
N THR A 347 15.33 -54.00 32.43
CA THR A 347 15.36 -54.96 33.55
C THR A 347 14.58 -54.42 34.74
N VAL A 348 13.70 -55.24 35.33
CA VAL A 348 13.08 -54.96 36.63
C VAL A 348 13.88 -55.65 37.72
N GLU A 349 14.60 -54.89 38.54
CA GLU A 349 15.64 -55.41 39.43
C GLU A 349 15.14 -55.86 40.81
N SER A 350 13.99 -55.37 41.28
CA SER A 350 13.43 -55.77 42.58
C SER A 350 11.94 -55.47 42.72
N PHE A 351 11.18 -56.42 43.26
CA PHE A 351 9.79 -56.24 43.70
C PHE A 351 9.74 -56.08 45.22
N TRP A 352 9.26 -54.93 45.70
CA TRP A 352 8.77 -54.76 47.07
C TRP A 352 7.35 -54.22 46.95
N SER A 353 6.43 -54.64 47.82
CA SER A 353 5.00 -54.31 47.69
C SER A 353 4.81 -52.79 47.49
N MET A 354 4.40 -52.43 46.26
CA MET A 354 4.13 -51.09 45.71
C MET A 354 5.25 -50.38 44.93
N THR A 355 6.46 -50.94 44.74
CA THR A 355 7.51 -50.32 43.91
C THR A 355 8.38 -51.33 43.12
N ALA A 356 8.79 -50.96 41.90
CA ALA A 356 9.66 -51.71 40.99
C ALA A 356 10.78 -50.79 40.47
N LYS A 357 12.05 -51.20 40.58
CA LYS A 357 13.17 -50.49 39.94
C LYS A 357 13.31 -50.96 38.50
N MET A 358 13.16 -50.05 37.55
CA MET A 358 13.37 -50.26 36.12
C MET A 358 14.74 -49.72 35.71
N THR A 359 15.49 -50.50 34.94
CA THR A 359 16.76 -50.06 34.32
C THR A 359 16.70 -50.31 32.82
N LEU A 360 16.82 -49.26 32.02
CA LEU A 360 17.07 -49.28 30.57
C LEU A 360 18.57 -49.35 30.34
N THR A 361 19.03 -50.20 29.43
CA THR A 361 20.43 -50.30 29.01
C THR A 361 20.49 -50.40 27.50
N ALA A 362 21.33 -49.59 26.87
CA ALA A 362 21.74 -49.67 25.47
C ALA A 362 23.15 -50.29 25.41
N SER A 363 23.36 -51.23 24.48
CA SER A 363 24.68 -51.83 24.21
C SER A 363 24.90 -51.93 22.71
N ASP A 364 25.67 -51.01 22.16
CA ASP A 364 25.88 -50.84 20.71
C ASP A 364 24.54 -50.73 19.97
N ALA A 365 23.58 -50.04 20.61
CA ALA A 365 22.27 -49.81 20.03
C ALA A 365 22.40 -48.84 18.86
N THR A 366 21.74 -49.17 17.76
CA THR A 366 21.70 -48.33 16.56
C THR A 366 20.35 -47.66 16.37
N LEU A 367 20.38 -46.35 16.12
CA LEU A 367 19.23 -45.50 15.81
C LEU A 367 19.70 -44.52 14.74
N ASP A 368 19.09 -44.53 13.55
CA ASP A 368 19.46 -43.70 12.40
C ASP A 368 20.96 -43.62 12.14
N ASP A 369 21.58 -44.79 11.95
CA ASP A 369 23.01 -44.98 11.71
C ASP A 369 23.96 -44.49 12.84
N CYS A 370 23.42 -43.91 13.91
CA CYS A 370 24.14 -43.62 15.14
C CYS A 370 24.27 -44.86 16.01
N THR A 371 25.46 -45.12 16.54
CA THR A 371 25.72 -46.25 17.47
C THR A 371 25.96 -45.75 18.89
N GLY A 372 25.35 -46.37 19.91
CA GLY A 372 25.57 -45.93 21.29
C GLY A 372 25.34 -46.95 22.40
N SER A 373 25.92 -46.65 23.58
CA SER A 373 25.93 -47.53 24.75
C SER A 373 25.76 -46.74 26.06
N GLY A 374 24.91 -47.23 26.97
CA GLY A 374 24.67 -46.58 28.27
C GLY A 374 23.49 -47.18 29.06
N SER A 375 23.14 -46.60 30.22
CA SER A 375 22.00 -47.09 31.01
C SER A 375 21.31 -46.02 31.86
N ALA A 376 19.99 -46.15 32.00
CA ALA A 376 19.13 -45.30 32.82
C ALA A 376 18.28 -46.10 33.79
N SER A 377 18.12 -45.64 35.04
CA SER A 377 17.31 -46.34 36.03
C SER A 377 16.29 -45.42 36.72
N GLY A 378 15.13 -45.99 37.08
CA GLY A 378 14.09 -45.32 37.84
C GLY A 378 13.27 -46.26 38.72
N ILE A 379 12.52 -45.71 39.68
CA ILE A 379 11.65 -46.48 40.58
C ILE A 379 10.21 -46.17 40.22
N LEU A 380 9.47 -47.14 39.71
CA LEU A 380 8.04 -47.06 39.44
C LEU A 380 7.26 -47.55 40.66
N ASN A 381 6.19 -46.87 41.04
CA ASN A 381 5.21 -47.40 42.02
C ASN A 381 3.99 -48.03 41.31
N SER A 382 2.97 -48.45 42.07
CA SER A 382 1.71 -48.98 41.49
C SER A 382 0.94 -47.98 40.61
N SER A 383 1.39 -46.72 40.53
CA SER A 383 0.89 -45.70 39.60
C SER A 383 1.86 -45.39 38.45
N ALA A 384 2.89 -46.23 38.25
CA ALA A 384 3.92 -46.06 37.22
C ALA A 384 4.59 -44.67 37.25
N THR A 385 4.88 -44.16 38.45
CA THR A 385 5.51 -42.83 38.63
C THR A 385 6.92 -42.94 39.19
N GLY A 386 7.86 -42.11 38.72
CA GLY A 386 9.22 -42.02 39.26
C GLY A 386 10.26 -41.34 38.35
N PRO A 387 11.45 -41.01 38.87
CA PRO A 387 12.52 -40.42 38.06
C PRO A 387 13.28 -41.51 37.28
N LEU A 388 13.62 -41.27 36.02
CA LEU A 388 14.48 -42.12 35.20
C LEU A 388 15.75 -41.33 34.84
N ASN A 389 16.91 -41.76 35.36
CA ASN A 389 18.18 -41.05 35.18
C ASN A 389 19.21 -41.95 34.49
N THR A 390 19.87 -41.45 33.44
CA THR A 390 21.06 -42.10 32.89
C THR A 390 22.20 -41.98 33.89
N SER A 391 22.61 -43.09 34.51
CA SER A 391 23.64 -43.06 35.56
C SER A 391 25.02 -42.66 35.03
N SER A 392 25.23 -42.78 33.73
CA SER A 392 26.35 -42.25 32.96
C SER A 392 25.84 -41.77 31.59
N PRO A 393 26.40 -40.70 30.99
CA PRO A 393 25.97 -40.23 29.68
C PRO A 393 26.09 -41.36 28.65
N VAL A 394 25.05 -41.55 27.85
CA VAL A 394 25.07 -42.49 26.75
C VAL A 394 25.96 -41.89 25.66
N GLY A 395 27.05 -42.58 25.32
CA GLY A 395 27.94 -42.13 24.26
C GLY A 395 27.40 -42.56 22.91
N PHE A 396 27.44 -41.66 21.92
CA PHE A 396 26.98 -41.92 20.57
C PHE A 396 28.06 -41.57 19.55
N ILE A 397 28.07 -42.31 18.45
CA ILE A 397 28.82 -41.98 17.23
C ILE A 397 27.81 -41.87 16.10
N CYS A 398 27.63 -40.67 15.56
CA CYS A 398 26.72 -40.34 14.46
C CYS A 398 27.56 -39.76 13.32
N ASP A 399 27.53 -40.35 12.13
CA ASP A 399 28.29 -39.88 10.96
C ASP A 399 29.78 -39.61 11.23
N GLY A 400 30.37 -40.39 12.13
CA GLY A 400 31.77 -40.26 12.54
C GLY A 400 32.05 -39.19 13.61
N LEU A 401 31.05 -38.43 14.05
CA LEU A 401 31.13 -37.47 15.15
C LEU A 401 30.80 -38.15 16.48
N SER A 402 31.54 -37.82 17.53
CA SER A 402 31.36 -38.41 18.86
C SER A 402 30.63 -37.46 19.83
N GLY A 403 29.58 -37.96 20.47
CA GLY A 403 28.75 -37.19 21.39
C GLY A 403 28.38 -37.96 22.67
N ARG A 404 27.82 -37.25 23.64
CA ARG A 404 27.28 -37.81 24.89
C ARG A 404 25.94 -37.17 25.22
N VAL A 405 24.99 -37.99 25.68
CA VAL A 405 23.68 -37.53 26.14
C VAL A 405 23.46 -37.93 27.59
N ALA A 406 23.14 -36.97 28.46
CA ALA A 406 22.79 -37.21 29.85
C ALA A 406 21.34 -36.80 30.11
N MET A 407 20.52 -37.69 30.66
CA MET A 407 19.08 -37.48 30.77
C MET A 407 18.57 -37.58 32.20
N LYS A 408 17.57 -36.74 32.49
CA LYS A 408 16.78 -36.78 33.73
C LYS A 408 15.31 -36.60 33.39
N LEU A 409 14.58 -37.71 33.37
CA LEU A 409 13.14 -37.73 33.06
C LEU A 409 12.30 -37.90 34.34
N ARG A 410 11.12 -37.28 34.34
CA ARG A 410 10.06 -37.49 35.33
C ARG A 410 8.90 -38.20 34.65
N LEU A 411 8.55 -39.35 35.19
CA LEU A 411 7.49 -40.20 34.65
C LEU A 411 6.27 -40.19 35.58
N THR A 412 5.08 -40.17 35.00
CA THR A 412 3.82 -40.41 35.73
C THR A 412 2.81 -41.13 34.88
N GLY A 413 2.24 -42.22 35.40
CA GLY A 413 0.98 -42.77 34.89
C GLY A 413 0.97 -43.07 33.40
N GLY A 414 2.10 -43.48 32.82
CA GLY A 414 2.21 -43.88 31.41
C GLY A 414 2.94 -42.91 30.50
N GLY A 415 3.20 -41.68 30.97
CA GLY A 415 3.87 -40.69 30.15
C GLY A 415 5.01 -39.99 30.86
N VAL A 416 5.84 -39.33 30.07
CA VAL A 416 6.81 -38.35 30.52
C VAL A 416 6.05 -37.06 30.88
N THR A 417 6.22 -36.57 32.11
CA THR A 417 5.59 -35.31 32.58
C THR A 417 6.56 -34.17 32.81
N GLY A 418 7.82 -34.38 32.43
CA GLY A 418 8.84 -33.36 32.44
C GLY A 418 10.22 -33.96 32.57
N GLY A 419 11.21 -33.09 32.55
CA GLY A 419 12.60 -33.51 32.56
C GLY A 419 13.43 -32.63 31.67
N TYR A 420 14.69 -33.01 31.54
CA TYR A 420 15.60 -32.41 30.60
C TYR A 420 16.67 -33.42 30.20
N TYR A 421 17.33 -33.15 29.10
CA TYR A 421 18.56 -33.81 28.74
C TYR A 421 19.60 -32.79 28.29
N ASP A 422 20.86 -33.15 28.50
CA ASP A 422 22.00 -32.37 28.11
C ASP A 422 22.74 -33.13 27.01
N VAL A 423 22.96 -32.48 25.87
CA VAL A 423 23.74 -32.98 24.74
C VAL A 423 25.10 -32.33 24.76
N TYR A 424 26.11 -33.16 24.60
CA TYR A 424 27.50 -32.74 24.54
C TYR A 424 28.12 -33.31 23.27
N CYS A 425 28.56 -32.47 22.34
CA CYS A 425 29.42 -32.92 21.25
C CYS A 425 30.88 -32.82 21.69
N ASN A 426 31.68 -33.85 21.40
CA ASN A 426 33.09 -33.87 21.75
C ASN A 426 33.99 -33.41 20.59
N GLU A 427 33.43 -33.12 19.42
CA GLU A 427 34.16 -32.71 18.23
C GLU A 427 34.23 -31.17 18.10
N PRO A 428 35.35 -30.59 17.64
CA PRO A 428 35.55 -29.13 17.56
C PRO A 428 34.61 -28.37 16.62
N ASN A 429 33.91 -29.08 15.73
CA ASN A 429 33.08 -28.51 14.67
C ASN A 429 31.57 -28.51 15.02
N CYS A 430 31.20 -29.03 16.18
CA CYS A 430 29.86 -28.89 16.74
C CYS A 430 29.76 -27.62 17.59
N ASP A 431 28.54 -27.21 17.96
CA ASP A 431 28.29 -26.17 18.97
C ASP A 431 29.32 -26.26 20.12
N ALA A 432 30.08 -25.18 20.34
CA ALA A 432 31.18 -25.14 21.33
C ALA A 432 30.71 -25.30 22.79
N THR A 433 29.40 -25.32 22.99
CA THR A 433 28.68 -25.27 24.26
C THR A 433 27.68 -26.42 24.32
N ALA A 434 27.53 -27.04 25.50
CA ALA A 434 26.51 -28.06 25.70
C ALA A 434 25.11 -27.46 25.49
N VAL A 435 24.16 -28.25 24.99
CA VAL A 435 22.77 -27.81 24.80
C VAL A 435 21.87 -28.60 25.71
N ARG A 436 21.02 -27.90 26.47
CA ARG A 436 19.94 -28.50 27.25
C ARG A 436 18.63 -28.31 26.52
N PHE A 437 17.87 -29.39 26.46
CA PHE A 437 16.49 -29.35 26.01
C PHE A 437 15.62 -29.73 27.19
N LYS A 438 14.70 -28.83 27.53
CA LYS A 438 13.82 -28.97 28.69
C LYS A 438 12.40 -29.20 28.20
N ILE A 439 11.77 -30.24 28.75
CA ILE A 439 10.35 -30.48 28.51
C ILE A 439 9.56 -29.40 29.24
N ILE A 440 8.82 -28.58 28.50
CA ILE A 440 8.05 -27.45 29.03
C ILE A 440 6.54 -27.71 29.05
N GLY A 441 6.06 -28.72 28.33
CA GLY A 441 4.66 -29.07 28.35
C GLY A 441 4.32 -30.12 27.31
N LYS A 442 3.04 -30.14 26.94
CA LYS A 442 2.49 -30.87 25.80
C LYS A 442 1.63 -29.93 24.95
N ASP A 443 1.53 -30.19 23.66
CA ASP A 443 0.66 -29.45 22.75
C ASP A 443 -0.77 -30.01 22.72
N ALA A 444 -1.58 -29.60 21.73
CA ALA A 444 -2.98 -29.98 21.61
C ALA A 444 -3.17 -31.44 21.17
N GLU A 445 -2.12 -32.04 20.60
CA GLU A 445 -2.05 -33.40 20.10
C GLU A 445 -1.47 -34.37 21.15
N ASP A 446 -1.13 -33.86 22.34
CA ASP A 446 -0.50 -34.57 23.47
C ASP A 446 0.99 -34.91 23.24
N GLU A 447 1.60 -34.29 22.23
CA GLU A 447 3.03 -34.36 21.93
C GLU A 447 3.83 -33.47 22.88
N LEU A 448 5.05 -33.89 23.24
CA LEU A 448 5.89 -33.12 24.16
C LEU A 448 6.41 -31.84 23.49
N VAL A 449 6.35 -30.72 24.22
CA VAL A 449 6.90 -29.43 23.79
C VAL A 449 8.16 -29.12 24.58
N TYR A 450 9.17 -28.57 23.90
CA TYR A 450 10.50 -28.33 24.47
C TYR A 450 10.94 -26.87 24.38
N SER A 451 11.88 -26.51 25.24
CA SER A 451 12.71 -25.30 25.10
C SER A 451 14.17 -25.70 24.95
N ARG A 452 14.85 -25.10 23.98
CA ARG A 452 16.31 -25.19 23.79
C ARG A 452 17.02 -24.14 24.64
N GLU A 453 18.02 -24.55 25.40
CA GLU A 453 18.87 -23.70 26.24
C GLU A 453 20.34 -24.03 25.93
N VAL A 454 21.09 -23.05 25.42
CA VAL A 454 22.54 -23.18 25.31
C VAL A 454 23.14 -23.06 26.70
N LEU A 455 23.88 -24.07 27.14
CA LEU A 455 24.55 -24.06 28.44
C LEU A 455 25.92 -23.39 28.29
N ASP A 456 26.20 -22.38 29.11
CA ASP A 456 27.52 -21.72 29.23
C ASP A 456 28.64 -22.64 29.75
N THR A 457 28.39 -23.95 29.80
CA THR A 457 29.38 -24.97 30.10
C THR A 457 29.97 -25.50 28.81
N THR A 458 31.20 -25.07 28.50
CA THR A 458 32.11 -25.82 27.64
C THR A 458 32.48 -27.13 28.35
N LEU A 459 32.55 -28.23 27.61
CA LEU A 459 33.00 -29.53 28.12
C LEU A 459 34.40 -29.46 28.75
#